data_AF-A0A0F9CD28-F1
#
_entry.id   AF-A0A0F9CD28-F1
#
_cell.length_a   1.000
_cell.length_b   1.000
_cell.length_c   1.000
_cell.angle_alpha   90.00
_cell.angle_beta   90.00
_cell.angle_gamma   90.00
#
_symmetry.space_group_name_H-M   'P 1'
#
loop_
_entity.id
_entity.type
_entity.pdbx_description
1 polymer ?
#
loop_
_entity_poly.entity_id
_entity_poly.type
_entity_poly.pdbx_seq_one_letter_code
_entity_poly.pdbx_strand_id
1 'polypeptide(L)'
;LWDCFERSREGKGQALSIVAEAGLGKSRVLYEFRKSLANEEVTFLEGRCVSYGQNIPYLPAIDILKDNFRIDSDDRQEEIQEKVKSGLRQIDAELDQTLPYFLELFALENGFEELKTIDPEASTPAR
;
A
#
# COMPACT_ATOMS: atom_id res chain seq x y z
N LEU A 1 1.78 10.13 18.44
CA LEU A 1 1.30 10.31 17.05
C LEU A 1 2.09 11.41 16.35
N TRP A 2 2.04 12.65 16.84
CA TRP A 2 2.85 13.77 16.30
C TRP A 2 4.35 13.49 16.23
N ASP A 3 4.97 13.05 17.33
CA ASP A 3 6.42 12.74 17.29
C ASP A 3 6.79 11.64 16.28
N CYS A 4 5.92 10.63 16.13
CA CYS A 4 6.10 9.59 15.12
C CYS A 4 5.96 10.17 13.71
N PHE A 5 5.00 11.07 13.51
CA PHE A 5 4.77 11.73 12.24
C PHE A 5 5.97 12.58 11.81
N GLU A 6 6.48 13.44 12.70
CA GLU A 6 7.67 14.27 12.40
C GLU A 6 8.88 13.40 12.06
N ARG A 7 9.14 12.33 12.83
CA ARG A 7 10.22 11.39 12.51
C ARG A 7 10.03 10.69 11.17
N SER A 8 8.79 10.34 10.82
CA SER A 8 8.48 9.74 9.52
C SER A 8 8.75 10.70 8.37
N ARG A 9 8.50 12.00 8.55
CA ARG A 9 8.83 13.04 7.56
C ARG A 9 10.34 13.21 7.38
N GLU A 10 11.13 12.93 8.41
CA GLU A 10 12.60 12.88 8.32
C GLU A 10 13.12 11.57 7.67
N GLY A 11 12.25 10.77 7.05
CA GLY A 11 12.62 9.49 6.41
C GLY A 11 12.83 8.34 7.40
N LYS A 12 12.52 8.51 8.69
CA LYS A 12 12.64 7.46 9.70
C LYS A 12 11.29 6.78 9.87
N GLY A 13 11.05 5.68 9.16
CA GLY A 13 9.81 4.91 9.26
C GLY A 13 9.43 4.58 10.72
N GLN A 14 8.15 4.73 11.06
CA GLN A 14 7.63 4.51 12.41
C GLN A 14 6.50 3.49 12.41
N ALA A 15 6.43 2.67 13.46
CA ALA A 15 5.29 1.78 13.72
C ALA A 15 4.72 2.08 15.11
N LEU A 16 3.39 2.13 15.21
CA LEU A 16 2.67 2.37 16.46
C LEU A 16 1.47 1.41 16.57
N SER A 17 1.15 0.97 17.78
CA SER A 17 -0.08 0.24 18.09
C SER A 17 -0.96 1.05 19.04
N ILE A 18 -2.27 1.10 18.75
CA ILE A 18 -3.28 1.73 19.61
C ILE A 18 -4.12 0.63 20.24
N VAL A 19 -3.95 0.43 21.55
CA VAL A 19 -4.64 -0.61 22.31
C VAL A 19 -5.59 0.03 23.32
N ALA A 20 -6.86 -0.34 23.25
CA ALA A 20 -7.90 0.07 24.19
C ALA A 20 -9.11 -0.84 24.06
N GLU A 21 -10.00 -0.85 25.04
CA GLU A 21 -11.29 -1.56 24.95
C GLU A 21 -12.18 -1.01 23.82
N ALA A 22 -13.13 -1.83 23.37
CA ALA A 22 -14.13 -1.41 22.39
C ALA A 22 -14.91 -0.19 22.91
N GLY A 23 -15.17 0.80 22.05
CA GLY A 23 -15.89 2.01 22.44
C GLY A 23 -15.05 3.15 23.04
N LEU A 24 -13.79 2.92 23.44
CA LEU A 24 -12.92 3.97 24.02
C LEU A 24 -12.32 4.95 22.97
N GLY A 25 -12.92 5.04 21.79
CA GLY A 25 -12.55 6.08 20.81
C GLY A 25 -11.27 5.83 20.00
N LYS A 26 -10.76 4.59 19.86
CA LYS A 26 -9.59 4.28 19.00
C LYS A 26 -9.72 4.85 17.58
N SER A 27 -10.87 4.59 16.94
CA SER A 27 -11.16 5.13 15.60
C SER A 27 -11.30 6.65 15.61
N ARG A 28 -11.79 7.23 16.72
CA ARG A 28 -11.91 8.69 16.88
C ARG A 28 -10.54 9.36 16.96
N VAL A 29 -9.59 8.75 17.66
CA VAL A 29 -8.20 9.25 17.74
C VAL A 29 -7.57 9.28 16.34
N LEU A 30 -7.69 8.19 15.58
CA LEU A 30 -7.16 8.14 14.20
C LEU A 30 -7.87 9.15 13.28
N TYR A 31 -9.19 9.30 13.41
CA TYR A 31 -9.97 10.27 12.65
C TYR A 31 -9.51 11.72 12.92
N GLU A 32 -9.39 12.11 14.20
CA GLU A 32 -8.96 13.47 14.56
C GLU A 32 -7.51 13.72 14.16
N PHE A 33 -6.64 12.70 14.27
CA PHE A 33 -5.26 12.80 13.80
C PHE A 33 -5.21 13.02 12.28
N ARG A 34 -5.96 12.24 11.49
CA ARG A 34 -6.08 12.43 10.04
C ARG A 34 -6.60 13.83 9.70
N LYS A 35 -7.63 14.30 10.42
CA LYS A 35 -8.18 15.65 10.23
C LYS A 35 -7.15 16.73 10.53
N SER A 36 -6.30 16.55 11.54
CA SER A 36 -5.24 17.50 11.88
C SER A 36 -4.14 17.58 10.82
N LEU A 37 -4.00 16.55 9.98
CA LEU A 37 -3.03 16.47 8.89
C LEU A 37 -3.63 16.84 7.51
N ALA A 38 -4.84 17.40 7.47
CA ALA A 38 -5.53 17.67 6.21
C ALA A 38 -4.82 18.66 5.26
N ASN A 39 -3.90 19.48 5.80
CA ASN A 39 -3.11 20.43 5.02
C ASN A 39 -1.65 19.96 4.77
N GLU A 40 -1.31 18.76 5.20
CA GLU A 40 0.01 18.17 4.99
C GLU A 40 0.01 17.33 3.70
N GLU A 41 1.15 17.29 3.00
CA GLU A 41 1.33 16.45 1.80
C GLU A 41 1.57 14.99 2.19
N VAL A 42 0.51 14.32 2.65
CA VAL A 42 0.56 12.96 3.17
C VAL A 42 -0.52 12.09 2.56
N THR A 43 -0.14 10.89 2.12
CA THR A 43 -1.08 9.89 1.63
C THR A 43 -1.57 9.04 2.80
N PHE A 44 -2.88 9.04 3.04
CA PHE A 44 -3.52 8.17 4.02
C PHE A 44 -4.04 6.91 3.36
N LEU A 45 -3.52 5.77 3.81
CA LEU A 45 -3.94 4.45 3.38
C LEU A 45 -4.57 3.70 4.56
N GLU A 46 -5.70 3.05 4.32
CA GLU A 46 -6.43 2.30 5.34
C GLU A 46 -6.68 0.88 4.84
N GLY A 47 -6.24 -0.11 5.62
CA GLY A 47 -6.53 -1.52 5.38
C GLY A 47 -7.35 -2.09 6.53
N ARG A 48 -8.32 -2.95 6.22
CA ARG A 48 -9.16 -3.61 7.21
C ARG A 48 -8.74 -5.07 7.36
N CYS A 49 -8.39 -5.46 8.58
CA CYS A 49 -8.20 -6.87 8.91
C CYS A 49 -9.58 -7.51 9.13
N VAL A 50 -10.15 -8.09 8.08
CA VAL A 50 -11.45 -8.78 8.14
C VAL A 50 -11.32 -10.17 8.75
N SER A 51 -12.29 -10.58 9.56
CA SER A 51 -12.25 -11.86 10.29
C SER A 51 -12.23 -13.09 9.38
N TYR A 52 -12.82 -13.00 8.19
CA TYR A 52 -12.81 -14.05 7.17
C TYR A 52 -11.53 -14.06 6.30
N GLY A 53 -10.68 -13.04 6.43
CA GLY A 53 -9.44 -12.89 5.66
C GLY A 53 -8.22 -13.53 6.30
N GLN A 54 -8.37 -14.21 7.44
CA GLN A 54 -7.25 -14.72 8.25
C GLN A 54 -6.32 -15.68 7.48
N ASN A 55 -6.83 -16.39 6.48
CA ASN A 55 -6.09 -17.36 5.69
C ASN A 55 -5.67 -16.83 4.32
N ILE A 56 -5.86 -15.54 4.03
CA ILE A 56 -5.47 -14.92 2.76
C ILE A 56 -4.21 -14.08 3.02
N PRO A 57 -3.02 -14.55 2.60
CA PRO A 57 -1.78 -13.81 2.78
C PRO A 57 -1.89 -12.41 2.20
N TYR A 58 -1.36 -11.43 2.92
CA TYR A 58 -1.27 -10.03 2.47
C TYR A 58 -2.61 -9.35 2.14
N LEU A 59 -3.77 -9.94 2.47
CA LEU A 59 -5.06 -9.34 2.12
C LEU A 59 -5.20 -7.86 2.53
N PRO A 60 -4.83 -7.43 3.76
CA PRO A 60 -4.91 -6.02 4.12
C PRO A 60 -4.01 -5.12 3.27
N ALA A 61 -2.85 -5.63 2.84
CA ALA A 61 -1.93 -4.88 1.98
C ALA A 61 -2.45 -4.82 0.54
N ILE A 62 -3.02 -5.91 0.03
CA ILE A 62 -3.66 -5.96 -1.29
C ILE A 62 -4.81 -4.95 -1.35
N ASP A 63 -5.67 -4.92 -0.34
CA ASP A 63 -6.79 -3.98 -0.26
C ASP A 63 -6.29 -2.52 -0.26
N ILE A 64 -5.29 -2.21 0.57
CA ILE A 64 -4.65 -0.88 0.60
C ILE A 64 -4.11 -0.48 -0.78
N LEU A 65 -3.40 -1.39 -1.44
CA LEU A 65 -2.77 -1.09 -2.72
C LEU A 65 -3.80 -0.92 -3.84
N LYS A 66 -4.87 -1.74 -3.84
CA LYS A 66 -5.98 -1.58 -4.80
C LYS A 66 -6.65 -0.23 -4.63
N ASP A 67 -6.96 0.17 -3.40
CA ASP A 67 -7.53 1.49 -3.11
C ASP A 67 -6.58 2.62 -3.53
N ASN A 68 -5.28 2.49 -3.25
CA ASN A 68 -4.26 3.48 -3.62
C ASN A 68 -4.15 3.65 -5.14
N PHE A 69 -4.15 2.55 -5.90
CA PHE A 69 -4.10 2.57 -7.37
C PHE A 69 -5.47 2.79 -8.03
N ARG A 70 -6.55 2.93 -7.23
CA ARG A 70 -7.94 3.08 -7.69
C ARG A 70 -8.37 1.94 -8.61
N ILE A 71 -8.03 0.72 -8.23
CA ILE A 71 -8.41 -0.50 -8.94
C ILE A 71 -9.81 -0.91 -8.49
N ASP A 72 -10.73 -0.98 -9.45
CA ASP A 72 -12.11 -1.40 -9.26
C ASP A 72 -12.28 -2.89 -9.59
N SER A 73 -13.32 -3.54 -9.06
CA SER A 73 -13.58 -4.97 -9.30
C SER A 73 -13.85 -5.31 -10.77
N ASP A 74 -14.32 -4.33 -11.53
CA ASP A 74 -14.75 -4.48 -12.91
C ASP A 74 -13.67 -4.04 -13.91
N ASP A 75 -12.51 -3.58 -13.42
CA ASP A 75 -11.38 -3.22 -14.28
C ASP A 75 -10.87 -4.43 -15.04
N ARG A 76 -10.60 -4.22 -16.32
CA ARG A 76 -9.90 -5.21 -17.16
C ARG A 76 -8.43 -5.26 -16.78
N GLN A 77 -7.77 -6.38 -17.05
CA GLN A 77 -6.36 -6.57 -16.71
C GLN A 77 -5.44 -5.48 -17.28
N GLU A 78 -5.69 -5.02 -18.52
CA GLU A 78 -4.97 -3.91 -19.15
C GLU A 78 -5.13 -2.59 -18.37
N GLU A 79 -6.34 -2.31 -17.89
CA GLU A 79 -6.64 -1.09 -17.10
C GLU A 79 -5.93 -1.13 -15.75
N ILE A 80 -5.89 -2.31 -15.11
CA ILE A 80 -5.17 -2.49 -13.84
C ILE A 80 -3.66 -2.28 -14.07
N GLN A 81 -3.08 -2.87 -15.12
CA GLN A 81 -1.68 -2.68 -15.46
C GLN A 81 -1.32 -1.20 -15.66
N GLU A 82 -2.14 -0.46 -16.40
CA GLU A 82 -1.94 0.97 -16.61
C GLU A 82 -2.06 1.79 -15.32
N LYS A 83 -3.07 1.50 -14.48
CA LYS A 83 -3.27 2.16 -13.18
C LYS A 83 -2.07 1.96 -12.25
N VAL A 84 -1.60 0.72 -12.12
CA VAL A 84 -0.43 0.38 -11.28
C VAL A 84 0.82 1.07 -11.81
N LYS A 85 1.10 0.94 -13.11
CA LYS A 85 2.27 1.56 -13.74
C LYS A 85 2.26 3.09 -13.59
N SER A 86 1.12 3.73 -13.81
CA SER A 86 0.95 5.17 -13.61
C SER A 86 1.18 5.57 -12.16
N GLY A 87 0.64 4.83 -11.20
CA GLY A 87 0.82 5.09 -9.78
C GLY A 87 2.27 4.92 -9.31
N LEU A 88 2.97 3.88 -9.79
CA LEU A 88 4.40 3.68 -9.49
C LEU A 88 5.24 4.85 -9.99
N ARG A 89 5.02 5.29 -11.24
CA ARG A 89 5.74 6.45 -11.84
C ARG A 89 5.51 7.76 -11.11
N GLN A 90 4.34 7.94 -10.49
CA GLN A 90 4.06 9.13 -9.68
C GLN A 90 4.86 9.16 -8.38
N ILE A 91 5.30 8.00 -7.90
CA ILE A 91 6.16 7.87 -6.71
C ILE A 91 7.62 8.01 -7.14
N ASP A 92 8.06 7.14 -8.05
CA ASP A 92 9.42 7.13 -8.60
C ASP A 92 9.45 6.33 -9.92
N ALA A 93 10.10 6.87 -10.95
CA ALA A 93 10.22 6.21 -12.24
C ALA A 93 11.02 4.90 -12.16
N GLU A 94 11.94 4.76 -11.20
CA GLU A 94 12.70 3.52 -11.00
C GLU A 94 11.81 2.36 -10.55
N LEU A 95 10.64 2.65 -9.95
CA LEU A 95 9.71 1.62 -9.52
C LEU A 95 8.99 0.91 -10.67
N ASP A 96 9.08 1.40 -11.91
CA ASP A 96 8.54 0.72 -13.09
C ASP A 96 8.99 -0.74 -13.19
N GLN A 97 10.23 -1.04 -12.78
CA GLN A 97 10.79 -2.39 -12.80
C GLN A 97 10.08 -3.35 -11.83
N THR A 98 9.35 -2.81 -10.85
CA THR A 98 8.63 -3.60 -9.85
C THR A 98 7.21 -3.98 -10.28
N LEU A 99 6.73 -3.44 -11.41
CA LEU A 99 5.38 -3.67 -11.93
C LEU A 99 4.99 -5.16 -11.92
N PRO A 100 5.81 -6.11 -12.38
CA PRO A 100 5.41 -7.52 -12.43
C PRO A 100 5.10 -8.12 -11.06
N TYR A 101 5.77 -7.68 -9.99
CA TYR A 101 5.49 -8.13 -8.62
C TYR A 101 4.11 -7.65 -8.13
N PHE A 102 3.70 -6.43 -8.50
CA PHE A 102 2.37 -5.94 -8.18
C PHE A 102 1.29 -6.69 -8.96
N LEU A 103 1.53 -7.00 -10.24
CA LEU A 103 0.58 -7.76 -11.06
C LEU A 103 0.39 -9.19 -10.54
N GLU A 104 1.46 -9.85 -10.11
CA GLU A 104 1.40 -11.15 -9.43
C GLU A 104 0.65 -11.05 -8.11
N LEU A 105 0.96 -10.03 -7.29
CA LEU A 105 0.28 -9.79 -6.01
C LEU A 105 -1.23 -9.61 -6.18
N PHE A 106 -1.67 -9.02 -7.30
CA PHE A 106 -3.08 -8.88 -7.65
C PHE A 106 -3.68 -10.11 -8.36
N ALA A 107 -2.91 -11.20 -8.51
CA ALA A 107 -3.27 -12.45 -9.17
C ALA A 107 -3.74 -12.26 -10.63
N LEU A 108 -3.12 -11.32 -11.35
CA LEU A 108 -3.38 -11.11 -12.77
C LEU A 108 -2.61 -12.14 -13.61
N GLU A 109 -3.28 -12.78 -14.56
CA GLU A 109 -2.83 -13.98 -15.27
C GLU A 109 -1.48 -13.84 -16.01
N ASN A 110 -0.95 -12.63 -16.17
CA ASN A 110 0.31 -12.36 -16.89
C ASN A 110 1.54 -12.05 -16.00
N GLY A 111 1.39 -11.89 -14.67
CA GLY A 111 2.52 -11.53 -13.80
C GLY A 111 3.66 -12.56 -13.82
N PHE A 112 3.32 -13.85 -13.91
CA PHE A 112 4.29 -14.97 -13.89
C PHE A 112 5.21 -15.02 -15.10
N GLU A 113 4.78 -14.60 -16.29
CA GLU A 113 5.64 -14.62 -17.48
C GLU A 113 6.66 -13.48 -17.47
N GLU A 114 6.27 -12.30 -16.96
CA GLU A 114 7.17 -11.15 -16.82
C GLU A 114 8.22 -11.40 -15.73
N LEU A 115 7.85 -12.04 -14.62
CA LEU A 115 8.76 -12.35 -13.52
C LEU A 115 9.88 -13.34 -13.89
N LYS A 116 9.64 -14.25 -14.85
CA LYS A 116 10.69 -15.16 -15.35
C LYS A 116 11.84 -14.42 -16.04
N THR A 117 11.61 -13.17 -16.46
CA THR A 117 12.60 -12.35 -17.16
C THR A 117 13.38 -11.42 -16.22
N ILE A 118 12.99 -11.34 -14.94
CA ILE A 118 13.62 -10.46 -13.95
C ILE A 118 14.59 -11.30 -13.09
N ASP A 119 15.83 -10.83 -12.97
CA ASP A 119 16.85 -11.44 -12.12
C ASP A 119 16.44 -11.32 -10.63
N PRO A 120 16.31 -12.42 -9.87
CA PRO A 120 15.92 -12.41 -8.46
C PRO A 120 16.80 -11.52 -7.57
N GLU A 121 18.06 -11.27 -7.94
CA GLU A 121 19.00 -10.47 -7.15
C GLU A 121 18.91 -8.96 -7.41
N ALA A 122 18.27 -8.53 -8.50
CA ALA A 122 18.22 -7.12 -8.91
C ALA A 122 17.20 -6.25 -8.12
N SER A 123 16.35 -6.87 -7.29
CA SER A 123 15.29 -6.18 -6.53
C SER A 123 15.69 -5.72 -5.12
N THR A 124 16.94 -5.96 -4.70
CA THR A 124 17.44 -5.45 -3.40
C THR A 124 17.77 -3.96 -3.57
N PRO A 125 17.07 -3.03 -2.90
CA PRO A 125 17.50 -1.64 -2.89
C PRO A 125 18.87 -1.58 -2.24
N ALA A 126 19.83 -0.91 -2.88
CA ALA A 126 21.12 -0.62 -2.29
C ALA A 126 20.91 0.08 -0.94
N ARG A 127 21.50 -0.48 0.11
CA ARG A 127 21.46 0.02 1.50
C ARG A 127 22.00 1.43 1.64
#